data_AF-A0A7W8KDJ7-F1
#
_entry.id   AF-A0A7W8KDJ7-F1
#
_cell.length_a   1.000
_cell.length_b   1.000
_cell.length_c   1.000
_cell.angle_alpha   90.00
_cell.angle_beta   90.00
_cell.angle_gamma   90.00
#
_symmetry.space_group_name_H-M   'P 1'
#
loop_
_entity.id
_entity.type
_entity.pdbx_description
1 polymer ?
#
loop_
_entity_poly.entity_id
_entity_poly.type
_entity_poly.pdbx_seq_one_letter_code
_entity_poly.pdbx_strand_id
1 'polypeptide(L)'
;MISKDVQDDAAQIQFALISHTNNGKTTLARTLVGVDVGEVRDAAHVTVFAESHSLLSTPQGDSLQLWDTPGFGDSVRLLKRLGQSGNPIGWFLREVLDRYRDRPFWLSQQALRTAKDAADVVLYLVNSSENPKDAGYLPAEMKILEWLGKPVVVLLNQMGPPRPGNAENAEQERWRTHLAQYPVVRDVLALDAFARCWVHERVFYEAVGKLLPPSQQAGYARLFATWQTQNMQRFQQAMHVLAQQLVVAAQDSAAIEPASKGLFKSALKVVGIGKNEEQQRQEAAMGTLIARLNTRSGETTRELLILHKLDPTDAHKINTRVRENFSVRAPIDKAQAGLLGAMISGAATGLSADLISGGLTLGTGALLGGVVGALTFAGAAWGFNSGTERNEPTMQFTDAFLCTLVVAGVLRYLAVAHFGRGRGNFIEGEAPAFWQEIVEQEVARHDDALAELWKELRREKAVAQAVELAQPVIASITSDTLARLYPDGAH
;
A
#
# COMPACT_ATOMS: atom_id res chain seq x y z
N MET A 1 36.19 4.65 -16.02
CA MET A 1 36.11 5.32 -17.32
C MET A 1 34.83 4.85 -18.00
N ILE A 2 33.74 5.60 -17.85
CA ILE A 2 32.52 5.35 -18.64
C ILE A 2 32.79 6.00 -20.00
N SER A 3 32.77 5.22 -21.07
CA SER A 3 33.09 5.70 -22.42
C SER A 3 32.17 6.85 -22.82
N LYS A 4 32.76 7.88 -23.43
CA LYS A 4 32.11 9.09 -23.93
C LYS A 4 30.94 8.80 -24.88
N ASP A 5 30.97 7.65 -25.56
CA ASP A 5 29.91 7.19 -26.46
C ASP A 5 28.62 6.73 -25.75
N VAL A 6 28.66 6.39 -24.45
CA VAL A 6 27.45 6.03 -23.67
C VAL A 6 26.65 7.29 -23.25
N GLN A 7 27.31 8.44 -23.22
CA GLN A 7 26.72 9.68 -22.74
C GLN A 7 25.87 10.39 -23.80
N ASP A 8 26.07 10.06 -25.09
CA ASP A 8 25.29 10.60 -26.22
C ASP A 8 23.95 9.87 -26.46
N ASP A 9 23.67 8.78 -25.73
CA ASP A 9 22.43 7.98 -25.85
C ASP A 9 21.57 7.97 -24.56
N ALA A 10 21.86 8.89 -23.63
CA ALA A 10 21.12 9.07 -22.40
C ALA A 10 19.77 9.77 -22.66
N ALA A 11 18.66 9.08 -22.38
CA ALA A 11 17.34 9.64 -22.60
C ALA A 11 16.97 10.63 -21.48
N GLN A 12 16.54 11.83 -21.86
CA GLN A 12 15.89 12.78 -20.97
C GLN A 12 14.41 12.77 -21.29
N ILE A 13 13.59 12.28 -20.37
CA ILE A 13 12.16 12.13 -20.55
C ILE A 13 11.45 12.98 -19.51
N GLN A 14 10.48 13.78 -19.95
CA GLN A 14 9.86 14.81 -19.14
C GLN A 14 8.34 14.70 -19.20
N PHE A 15 7.71 14.49 -18.05
CA PHE A 15 6.27 14.53 -17.88
C PHE A 15 5.85 15.91 -17.37
N ALA A 16 4.78 16.48 -17.92
CA ALA A 16 4.16 17.68 -17.37
C ALA A 16 2.83 17.34 -16.70
N LEU A 17 2.74 17.57 -15.39
CA LEU A 17 1.49 17.40 -14.64
C LEU A 17 0.67 18.69 -14.69
N ILE A 18 -0.54 18.59 -15.24
CA ILE A 18 -1.47 19.71 -15.43
C ILE A 18 -2.84 19.36 -14.88
N SER A 19 -3.57 20.33 -14.34
CA SER A 19 -4.90 20.12 -13.74
C SER A 19 -5.78 21.37 -13.90
N HIS A 20 -7.11 21.21 -13.85
CA HIS A 20 -8.04 22.36 -13.84
C HIS A 20 -7.81 23.27 -12.63
N THR A 21 -7.69 22.67 -11.44
CA THR A 21 -7.39 23.35 -10.17
C THR A 21 -6.13 22.80 -9.54
N ASN A 22 -5.48 23.56 -8.64
CA ASN A 22 -4.31 23.06 -7.90
C ASN A 22 -4.65 21.98 -6.84
N ASN A 23 -5.94 21.66 -6.64
CA ASN A 23 -6.36 20.66 -5.66
C ASN A 23 -6.01 19.24 -6.13
N GLY A 24 -5.12 18.56 -5.39
CA GLY A 24 -4.73 17.17 -5.64
C GLY A 24 -3.49 16.97 -6.50
N LYS A 25 -3.03 18.01 -7.23
CA LYS A 25 -1.85 17.97 -8.10
C LYS A 25 -0.55 17.70 -7.32
N THR A 26 -0.31 18.45 -6.25
CA THR A 26 0.89 18.29 -5.39
C THR A 26 0.88 16.94 -4.65
N THR A 27 -0.30 16.44 -4.25
CA THR A 27 -0.43 15.11 -3.65
C THR A 27 -0.03 14.02 -4.65
N LEU A 28 -0.49 14.14 -5.89
CA LEU A 28 -0.11 13.22 -6.94
C LEU A 28 1.39 13.31 -7.28
N ALA A 29 1.94 14.52 -7.41
CA ALA A 29 3.36 14.69 -7.66
C ALA A 29 4.20 13.99 -6.57
N ARG A 30 3.85 14.13 -5.29
CA ARG A 30 4.50 13.43 -4.19
C ARG A 30 4.36 11.91 -4.26
N THR A 31 3.21 11.42 -4.71
CA THR A 31 2.95 9.99 -4.90
C THR A 31 3.86 9.42 -6.00
N LEU A 32 3.93 10.09 -7.15
CA LEU A 32 4.77 9.66 -8.27
C LEU A 32 6.28 9.74 -7.96
N VAL A 33 6.72 10.76 -7.20
CA VAL A 33 8.14 10.98 -6.88
C VAL A 33 8.69 9.94 -5.89
N GLY A 34 7.85 9.25 -5.11
CA GLY A 34 8.32 8.15 -4.25
C GLY A 34 9.29 8.56 -3.13
N VAL A 35 9.50 9.87 -2.89
CA VAL A 35 10.18 10.46 -1.71
C VAL A 35 9.27 11.51 -1.03
N ASP A 36 9.30 11.61 0.31
CA ASP A 36 8.70 12.74 1.02
C ASP A 36 9.48 14.01 0.62
N VAL A 37 8.92 14.76 -0.33
CA VAL A 37 9.41 16.11 -0.62
C VAL A 37 9.18 16.91 0.66
N GLY A 38 10.30 17.20 1.34
CA GLY A 38 10.38 17.62 2.72
C GLY A 38 9.43 18.74 3.14
N GLU A 39 9.09 18.68 4.42
CA GLU A 39 8.55 19.73 5.28
C GLU A 39 8.46 21.12 4.65
N VAL A 40 7.22 21.51 4.37
CA VAL A 40 6.63 22.81 4.68
C VAL A 40 7.65 23.86 5.17
N ARG A 41 8.14 24.70 4.24
CA ARG A 41 8.02 26.12 4.54
C ARG A 41 6.55 26.44 4.36
N ASP A 42 5.89 26.73 5.48
CA ASP A 42 4.50 27.13 5.56
C ASP A 42 4.26 28.29 4.59
N ALA A 43 3.68 27.96 3.46
CA ALA A 43 3.05 28.89 2.56
C ALA A 43 2.08 28.08 1.69
N ALA A 44 0.81 28.10 2.06
CA ALA A 44 -0.28 27.87 1.11
C ALA A 44 -0.28 29.00 0.06
N HIS A 45 0.76 29.04 -0.77
CA HIS A 45 0.92 30.02 -1.83
C HIS A 45 1.42 29.31 -3.07
N VAL A 46 0.48 29.12 -4.00
CA VAL A 46 0.64 29.21 -5.46
C VAL A 46 1.94 28.60 -6.00
N THR A 47 1.85 27.51 -6.78
CA THR A 47 2.98 27.01 -7.59
C THR A 47 3.40 28.10 -8.58
N VAL A 48 4.24 29.04 -8.15
CA VAL A 48 4.66 30.24 -8.88
C VAL A 48 5.76 29.90 -9.87
N PHE A 49 6.47 28.78 -9.71
CA PHE A 49 7.46 28.29 -10.65
C PHE A 49 7.22 26.79 -10.91
N ALA A 50 7.40 26.37 -12.16
CA ALA A 50 7.36 24.94 -12.51
C ALA A 50 8.58 24.27 -11.87
N GLU A 51 8.35 23.48 -10.82
CA GLU A 51 9.39 22.68 -10.16
C GLU A 51 9.51 21.34 -10.89
N SER A 52 10.74 20.91 -11.18
CA SER A 52 11.02 19.59 -11.77
C SER A 52 11.47 18.64 -10.66
N HIS A 53 10.83 17.48 -10.60
CA HIS A 53 11.18 16.41 -9.67
C HIS A 53 11.69 15.19 -10.44
N SER A 54 12.84 14.65 -10.05
CA SER A 54 13.34 13.40 -10.62
C SER A 54 12.51 12.22 -10.12
N LEU A 55 11.93 11.45 -11.04
CA LEU A 55 11.20 10.22 -10.75
C LEU A 55 12.13 9.01 -10.76
N LEU A 56 12.94 8.89 -11.83
CA LEU A 56 13.86 7.77 -12.04
C LEU A 56 15.14 8.27 -12.69
N SER A 57 16.25 7.61 -12.37
CA SER A 57 17.53 7.79 -13.05
C SER A 57 18.25 6.46 -13.19
N THR A 58 19.07 6.34 -14.24
CA THR A 58 19.90 5.16 -14.49
C THR A 58 21.38 5.51 -14.33
N PRO A 59 22.26 4.53 -14.02
CA PRO A 59 23.72 4.73 -14.05
C PRO A 59 24.26 5.20 -15.40
N GLN A 60 23.53 4.93 -16.48
CA GLN A 60 23.83 5.33 -17.85
C GLN A 60 23.51 6.81 -18.12
N GLY A 61 22.81 7.49 -17.19
CA GLY A 61 22.47 8.91 -17.28
C GLY A 61 21.07 9.20 -17.82
N ASP A 62 20.25 8.16 -18.07
CA ASP A 62 18.84 8.37 -18.40
C ASP A 62 18.14 9.03 -17.20
N SER A 63 17.23 9.96 -17.47
CA SER A 63 16.42 10.58 -16.43
C SER A 63 14.96 10.69 -16.84
N LEU A 64 14.08 10.43 -15.87
CA LEU A 64 12.66 10.69 -15.97
C LEU A 64 12.30 11.79 -14.97
N GLN A 65 11.74 12.89 -15.45
CA GLN A 65 11.39 14.05 -14.65
C GLN A 65 9.89 14.36 -14.70
N LEU A 66 9.35 14.84 -13.59
CA LEU A 66 7.97 15.32 -13.47
C LEU A 66 7.98 16.82 -13.20
N TRP A 67 7.43 17.58 -14.13
CA TRP A 67 7.21 19.01 -14.00
C TRP A 67 5.86 19.28 -13.37
N ASP A 68 5.86 19.93 -12.21
CA ASP A 68 4.64 20.33 -11.53
C ASP A 68 4.18 21.71 -12.05
N THR A 69 3.22 21.74 -12.98
CA THR A 69 2.79 23.00 -13.63
C THR A 69 1.59 23.63 -12.92
N PRO A 70 1.52 24.95 -12.69
CA PRO A 70 0.32 25.58 -12.14
C PRO A 70 -0.96 25.23 -12.93
N GLY A 71 -2.08 25.05 -12.22
CA GLY A 71 -3.35 24.66 -12.83
C GLY A 71 -3.95 25.70 -13.78
N PHE A 72 -4.86 25.25 -14.64
CA PHE A 72 -5.40 26.04 -15.74
C PHE A 72 -6.29 27.23 -15.33
N GLY A 73 -6.86 27.24 -14.12
CA GLY A 73 -7.63 28.38 -13.62
C GLY A 73 -8.76 28.79 -14.58
N ASP A 74 -8.76 30.06 -15.04
CA ASP A 74 -9.67 30.54 -16.09
C ASP A 74 -9.19 30.09 -17.49
N SER A 75 -9.42 28.81 -17.79
CA SER A 75 -9.03 28.15 -19.03
C SER A 75 -9.63 28.80 -20.29
N VAL A 76 -10.83 29.40 -20.18
CA VAL A 76 -11.47 30.11 -21.29
C VAL A 76 -10.71 31.39 -21.63
N ARG A 77 -10.33 32.19 -20.62
CA ARG A 77 -9.50 33.37 -20.81
C ARG A 77 -8.10 32.98 -21.29
N LEU A 78 -7.52 31.89 -20.79
CA LEU A 78 -6.22 31.38 -21.24
C LEU A 78 -6.24 30.98 -22.72
N LEU A 79 -7.24 30.21 -23.15
CA LEU A 79 -7.41 29.78 -24.54
C LEU A 79 -7.58 30.97 -25.49
N LYS A 80 -8.43 31.95 -25.14
CA LYS A 80 -8.63 33.16 -25.96
C LYS A 80 -7.31 33.90 -26.20
N ARG A 81 -6.40 33.85 -25.24
CA ARG A 81 -5.07 34.48 -25.35
C ARG A 81 -4.06 33.66 -26.12
N LEU A 82 -4.05 32.33 -25.96
CA LEU A 82 -3.18 31.45 -26.75
C LEU A 82 -3.58 31.47 -28.23
N GLY A 83 -4.87 31.55 -28.55
CA GLY A 83 -5.36 31.71 -29.92
C GLY A 83 -4.97 33.04 -30.59
N GLN A 84 -4.47 34.03 -29.83
CA GLN A 84 -4.01 35.33 -30.33
C GLN A 84 -2.48 35.41 -30.48
N SER A 85 -1.74 34.33 -30.21
CA SER A 85 -0.26 34.32 -30.20
C SER A 85 0.40 34.43 -31.57
N GLY A 86 -0.36 34.57 -32.66
CA GLY A 86 0.16 34.72 -34.02
C GLY A 86 0.76 36.10 -34.34
N ASN A 87 0.78 37.05 -33.40
CA ASN A 87 1.29 38.41 -33.65
C ASN A 87 2.34 38.84 -32.59
N PRO A 88 3.65 38.77 -32.90
CA PRO A 88 4.74 38.80 -31.91
C PRO A 88 4.89 40.12 -31.14
N ILE A 89 4.61 41.27 -31.76
CA ILE A 89 4.82 42.61 -31.16
C ILE A 89 3.68 42.98 -30.20
N GLY A 90 2.44 42.68 -30.60
CA GLY A 90 1.27 42.92 -29.75
C GLY A 90 1.20 41.98 -28.54
N TRP A 91 1.95 40.89 -28.59
CA TRP A 91 2.01 39.87 -27.55
C TRP A 91 3.03 40.23 -26.44
N PHE A 92 4.24 40.67 -26.78
CA PHE A 92 5.28 41.09 -25.80
C PHE A 92 4.87 42.30 -24.94
N LEU A 93 4.27 43.35 -25.54
CA LEU A 93 3.79 44.53 -24.80
C LEU A 93 2.67 44.20 -23.80
N ARG A 94 1.87 43.17 -24.10
CA ARG A 94 0.78 42.72 -23.22
C ARG A 94 1.24 41.73 -22.16
N GLU A 95 2.23 40.89 -22.46
CA GLU A 95 2.90 40.03 -21.48
C GLU A 95 3.52 40.84 -20.33
N VAL A 96 4.11 42.00 -20.63
CA VAL A 96 4.60 42.96 -19.61
C VAL A 96 3.44 43.55 -18.80
N LEU A 97 2.32 43.92 -19.45
CA LEU A 97 1.13 44.44 -18.77
C LEU A 97 0.47 43.40 -17.86
N ASP A 98 0.40 42.14 -18.27
CA ASP A 98 -0.19 41.05 -17.49
C ASP A 98 0.69 40.61 -16.34
N ARG A 99 2.02 40.63 -16.51
CA ARG A 99 2.98 40.47 -15.41
C ARG A 99 2.72 41.48 -14.28
N TYR A 100 2.25 42.68 -14.63
CA TYR A 100 1.92 43.75 -13.68
C TYR A 100 0.46 43.73 -13.18
N ARG A 101 -0.52 43.30 -13.99
CA ARG A 101 -1.96 43.29 -13.63
C ARG A 101 -2.46 41.98 -13.02
N ASP A 102 -1.92 40.84 -13.42
CA ASP A 102 -2.45 39.50 -13.10
C ASP A 102 -1.32 38.47 -13.11
N ARG A 103 -0.45 38.57 -12.10
CA ARG A 103 0.74 37.74 -11.94
C ARG A 103 0.46 36.21 -11.95
N PRO A 104 -0.60 35.69 -11.29
CA PRO A 104 -0.94 34.26 -11.37
C PRO A 104 -1.25 33.78 -12.79
N PHE A 105 -1.94 34.61 -13.58
CA PHE A 105 -2.25 34.31 -14.96
C PHE A 105 -0.99 34.29 -15.86
N TRP A 106 -0.07 35.25 -15.68
CA TRP A 106 1.21 35.27 -16.40
C TRP A 106 2.07 34.02 -16.14
N LEU A 107 2.12 33.55 -14.89
CA LEU A 107 2.86 32.34 -14.52
C LEU A 107 2.29 31.08 -15.15
N SER A 108 0.96 31.00 -15.26
CA SER A 108 0.27 29.88 -15.92
C SER A 108 0.63 29.81 -17.41
N GLN A 109 0.78 30.97 -18.08
CA GLN A 109 1.24 31.04 -19.47
C GLN A 109 2.69 30.60 -19.65
N GLN A 110 3.58 31.04 -18.74
CA GLN A 110 4.99 30.68 -18.81
C GLN A 110 5.19 29.18 -18.55
N ALA A 111 4.50 28.61 -17.56
CA ALA A 111 4.53 27.19 -17.27
C ALA A 111 4.05 26.34 -18.45
N LEU A 112 2.98 26.77 -19.13
CA LEU A 112 2.44 26.05 -20.28
C LEU A 112 3.39 26.06 -21.48
N ARG A 113 4.16 27.14 -21.66
CA ARG A 113 5.22 27.20 -22.68
C ARG A 113 6.39 26.30 -22.36
N THR A 114 6.85 26.31 -21.10
CA THR A 114 7.86 25.37 -20.65
C THR A 114 7.38 23.92 -20.86
N ALA A 115 6.11 23.61 -20.55
CA ALA A 115 5.55 22.29 -20.82
C ALA A 115 5.49 21.97 -22.32
N LYS A 116 5.15 22.94 -23.17
CA LYS A 116 5.16 22.76 -24.64
C LYS A 116 6.56 22.43 -25.17
N ASP A 117 7.57 23.13 -24.68
CA ASP A 117 8.94 22.99 -25.18
C ASP A 117 9.66 21.78 -24.57
N ALA A 118 9.45 21.52 -23.28
CA ALA A 118 10.21 20.52 -22.52
C ALA A 118 9.50 19.17 -22.35
N ALA A 119 8.16 19.10 -22.29
CA ALA A 119 7.48 17.85 -21.97
C ALA A 119 7.40 16.91 -23.17
N ASP A 120 7.61 15.62 -22.93
CA ASP A 120 7.36 14.54 -23.88
C ASP A 120 5.93 14.02 -23.78
N VAL A 121 5.38 13.98 -22.56
CA VAL A 121 4.02 13.52 -22.26
C VAL A 121 3.34 14.46 -21.27
N VAL A 122 2.06 14.73 -21.47
CA VAL A 122 1.24 15.52 -20.56
C VAL A 122 0.35 14.60 -19.73
N LEU A 123 0.42 14.76 -18.41
CA LEU A 123 -0.45 14.09 -17.45
C LEU A 123 -1.53 15.09 -17.04
N TYR A 124 -2.78 14.86 -17.46
CA TYR A 124 -3.90 15.75 -17.19
C TYR A 124 -4.80 15.19 -16.10
N LEU A 125 -4.83 15.85 -14.94
CA LEU A 125 -5.56 15.42 -13.76
C LEU A 125 -6.99 15.96 -13.77
N VAL A 126 -7.97 15.06 -13.63
CA VAL A 126 -9.40 15.40 -13.50
C VAL A 126 -10.00 14.73 -12.27
N ASN A 127 -11.10 15.30 -11.76
CA ASN A 127 -11.88 14.68 -10.70
C ASN A 127 -12.85 13.65 -11.31
N SER A 128 -12.67 12.37 -10.98
CA SER A 128 -13.48 11.26 -11.49
C SER A 128 -14.96 11.36 -11.14
N SER A 129 -15.27 11.92 -9.96
CA SER A 129 -16.63 12.06 -9.43
C SER A 129 -17.50 13.03 -10.24
N GLU A 130 -16.89 13.92 -11.02
CA GLU A 130 -17.60 14.82 -11.92
C GLU A 130 -18.14 14.08 -13.14
N ASN A 131 -19.27 14.56 -13.67
CA ASN A 131 -19.77 14.11 -14.97
C ASN A 131 -19.05 14.93 -16.06
N PRO A 132 -18.30 14.29 -16.97
CA PRO A 132 -17.53 15.02 -17.97
C PRO A 132 -18.41 15.85 -18.92
N LYS A 133 -19.70 15.51 -19.07
CA LYS A 133 -20.66 16.30 -19.87
C LYS A 133 -21.05 17.63 -19.21
N ASP A 134 -20.98 17.69 -17.88
CA ASP A 134 -21.37 18.87 -17.09
C ASP A 134 -20.15 19.75 -16.76
N ALA A 135 -18.94 19.27 -17.03
CA ALA A 135 -17.67 19.98 -16.85
C ALA A 135 -17.45 21.05 -17.95
N GLY A 136 -18.05 22.23 -17.77
CA GLY A 136 -17.97 23.33 -18.74
C GLY A 136 -16.56 23.86 -19.05
N TYR A 137 -15.57 23.55 -18.21
CA TYR A 137 -14.16 23.92 -18.43
C TYR A 137 -13.46 23.00 -19.44
N LEU A 138 -13.93 21.75 -19.58
CA LEU A 138 -13.22 20.68 -20.28
C LEU A 138 -12.97 21.00 -21.77
N PRO A 139 -13.95 21.52 -22.56
CA PRO A 139 -13.72 21.84 -23.96
C PRO A 139 -12.65 22.92 -24.19
N ALA A 140 -12.53 23.89 -23.27
CA ALA A 140 -11.51 24.92 -23.36
C ALA A 140 -10.12 24.36 -23.04
N GLU A 141 -10.03 23.50 -22.03
CA GLU A 141 -8.77 22.85 -21.63
C GLU A 141 -8.27 21.86 -22.68
N MET A 142 -9.16 21.08 -23.30
CA MET A 142 -8.77 20.18 -24.39
C MET A 142 -8.14 20.94 -25.57
N LYS A 143 -8.66 22.13 -25.92
CA LYS A 143 -8.03 22.99 -26.95
C LYS A 143 -6.67 23.52 -26.53
N ILE A 144 -6.47 23.79 -25.24
CA ILE A 144 -5.16 24.19 -24.71
C ILE A 144 -4.17 23.02 -24.79
N LEU A 145 -4.61 21.81 -24.45
CA LEU A 145 -3.81 20.60 -24.58
C LEU A 145 -3.48 20.27 -26.05
N GLU A 146 -4.43 20.43 -26.97
CA GLU A 146 -4.17 20.33 -28.40
C GLU A 146 -3.13 21.35 -28.86
N TRP A 147 -3.18 22.59 -28.35
CA TRP A 147 -2.18 23.62 -28.63
C TRP A 147 -0.78 23.24 -28.13
N LEU A 148 -0.65 22.48 -27.02
CA LEU A 148 0.64 21.95 -26.59
C LEU A 148 1.25 21.02 -27.65
N GLY A 149 0.41 20.20 -28.30
CA GLY A 149 0.85 19.27 -29.34
C GLY A 149 1.63 18.08 -28.80
N LYS A 150 1.36 17.69 -27.55
CA LYS A 150 1.99 16.55 -26.86
C LYS A 150 0.92 15.48 -26.57
N PRO A 151 1.30 14.19 -26.52
CA PRO A 151 0.36 13.13 -26.13
C PRO A 151 -0.11 13.35 -24.68
N VAL A 152 -1.43 13.24 -24.46
CA VAL A 152 -2.05 13.43 -23.14
C VAL A 152 -2.51 12.09 -22.58
N VAL A 153 -2.14 11.81 -21.33
CA VAL A 153 -2.74 10.77 -20.49
C VAL A 153 -3.61 11.47 -19.45
N VAL A 154 -4.90 11.14 -19.44
CA VAL A 154 -5.83 11.68 -18.44
C VAL A 154 -5.81 10.79 -17.21
N LEU A 155 -5.67 11.41 -16.04
CA LEU A 155 -5.56 10.77 -14.74
C LEU A 155 -6.81 11.09 -13.91
N LEU A 156 -7.63 10.08 -13.60
CA LEU A 156 -8.90 10.24 -12.88
C LEU A 156 -8.68 10.14 -11.35
N ASN A 157 -8.74 11.27 -10.64
CA ASN A 157 -8.54 11.36 -9.18
C ASN A 157 -9.87 11.24 -8.40
N GLN A 158 -9.83 10.86 -7.11
CA GLN A 158 -10.98 10.88 -6.18
C GLN A 158 -12.13 9.90 -6.51
N MET A 159 -11.83 8.63 -6.80
CA MET A 159 -12.84 7.59 -7.07
C MET A 159 -13.58 7.13 -5.79
N GLY A 160 -13.22 7.66 -4.62
CA GLY A 160 -13.78 7.24 -3.34
C GLY A 160 -13.36 5.81 -2.98
N PRO A 161 -14.14 5.12 -2.13
CA PRO A 161 -13.83 3.76 -1.71
C PRO A 161 -13.48 2.77 -2.81
N PRO A 162 -12.45 1.91 -2.63
CA PRO A 162 -12.28 0.75 -3.48
C PRO A 162 -13.52 -0.11 -3.43
N ARG A 163 -14.23 -0.19 -4.56
CA ARG A 163 -15.45 -0.98 -4.68
C ARG A 163 -15.16 -2.24 -5.46
N PRO A 164 -15.66 -3.40 -5.04
CA PRO A 164 -15.47 -4.63 -5.80
C PRO A 164 -16.16 -4.52 -7.18
N GLY A 165 -15.42 -4.80 -8.25
CA GLY A 165 -15.94 -5.05 -9.60
C GLY A 165 -16.28 -3.80 -10.45
N ASN A 166 -17.16 -4.02 -11.43
CA ASN A 166 -17.46 -3.17 -12.61
C ASN A 166 -17.79 -1.67 -12.37
N ALA A 167 -17.93 -1.20 -11.13
CA ALA A 167 -18.30 0.18 -10.83
C ALA A 167 -17.17 1.17 -11.12
N GLU A 168 -15.93 0.85 -10.74
CA GLU A 168 -14.75 1.68 -11.06
C GLU A 168 -14.49 1.69 -12.57
N ASN A 169 -14.63 0.53 -13.21
CA ASN A 169 -14.52 0.40 -14.67
C ASN A 169 -15.58 1.23 -15.39
N ALA A 170 -16.80 1.35 -14.85
CA ALA A 170 -17.86 2.16 -15.45
C ALA A 170 -17.56 3.67 -15.39
N GLU A 171 -16.97 4.16 -14.30
CA GLU A 171 -16.55 5.56 -14.18
C GLU A 171 -15.39 5.87 -15.14
N GLN A 172 -14.39 4.99 -15.20
CA GLN A 172 -13.29 5.12 -16.16
C GLN A 172 -13.80 5.07 -17.61
N GLU A 173 -14.70 4.15 -17.92
CA GLU A 173 -15.26 4.02 -19.27
C GLU A 173 -16.11 5.22 -19.67
N ARG A 174 -16.85 5.82 -18.72
CA ARG A 174 -17.59 7.06 -18.94
C ARG A 174 -16.66 8.20 -19.38
N TRP A 175 -15.52 8.36 -18.68
CA TRP A 175 -14.52 9.36 -19.03
C TRP A 175 -13.82 9.03 -20.35
N ARG A 176 -13.45 7.77 -20.58
CA ARG A 176 -12.84 7.29 -21.84
C ARG A 176 -13.74 7.57 -23.03
N THR A 177 -15.03 7.22 -22.94
CA THR A 177 -16.03 7.47 -23.98
C THR A 177 -16.21 8.96 -24.26
N HIS A 178 -16.30 9.80 -23.22
CA HIS A 178 -16.45 11.25 -23.42
C HIS A 178 -15.21 11.89 -24.05
N LEU A 179 -14.01 11.47 -23.64
CA LEU A 179 -12.75 12.06 -24.09
C LEU A 179 -12.30 11.54 -25.46
N ALA A 180 -12.87 10.45 -25.97
CA ALA A 180 -12.56 9.88 -27.29
C ALA A 180 -12.74 10.87 -28.46
N GLN A 181 -13.54 11.92 -28.26
CA GLN A 181 -13.71 13.00 -29.25
C GLN A 181 -12.47 13.91 -29.40
N TYR A 182 -11.49 13.83 -28.49
CA TYR A 182 -10.29 14.67 -28.47
C TYR A 182 -9.04 13.84 -28.82
N PRO A 183 -8.50 13.92 -30.05
CA PRO A 183 -7.38 13.08 -30.50
C PRO A 183 -6.06 13.26 -29.73
N VAL A 184 -5.94 14.36 -28.99
CA VAL A 184 -4.78 14.63 -28.13
C VAL A 184 -4.73 13.67 -26.93
N VAL A 185 -5.89 13.20 -26.47
CA VAL A 185 -6.01 12.22 -25.39
C VAL A 185 -5.69 10.84 -25.94
N ARG A 186 -4.63 10.23 -25.40
CA ARG A 186 -4.13 8.91 -25.82
C ARG A 186 -4.57 7.80 -24.90
N ASP A 187 -4.74 8.09 -23.62
CA ASP A 187 -5.27 7.13 -22.66
C ASP A 187 -5.95 7.83 -21.47
N VAL A 188 -6.79 7.08 -20.77
CA VAL A 188 -7.49 7.52 -19.55
C VAL A 188 -7.24 6.45 -18.48
N LEU A 189 -6.51 6.81 -17.44
CA LEU A 189 -6.12 5.92 -16.35
C LEU A 189 -6.77 6.38 -15.05
N ALA A 190 -7.27 5.44 -14.26
CA ALA A 190 -7.71 5.73 -12.91
C ALA A 190 -6.48 6.08 -12.05
N LEU A 191 -6.46 7.28 -11.47
CA LEU A 191 -5.37 7.72 -10.60
C LEU A 191 -5.43 7.04 -9.23
N ASP A 192 -6.62 6.69 -8.76
CA ASP A 192 -6.75 5.87 -7.54
C ASP A 192 -6.13 4.48 -7.73
N ALA A 193 -5.89 4.04 -8.98
CA ALA A 193 -5.01 2.91 -9.25
C ALA A 193 -3.56 3.22 -8.80
N PHE A 194 -3.04 4.43 -9.01
CA PHE A 194 -1.69 4.84 -8.54
C PHE A 194 -1.60 5.16 -7.05
N ALA A 195 -2.74 5.39 -6.38
CA ALA A 195 -2.81 5.39 -4.92
C ALA A 195 -2.80 3.96 -4.33
N ARG A 196 -2.90 2.93 -5.18
CA ARG A 196 -2.94 1.52 -4.80
C ARG A 196 -1.64 0.81 -5.19
N CYS A 197 -0.63 0.82 -4.34
CA CYS A 197 0.61 0.03 -4.48
C CYS A 197 1.35 0.01 -5.84
N TRP A 198 2.56 -0.55 -5.79
CA TRP A 198 3.48 -0.59 -6.93
C TRP A 198 2.98 -1.45 -8.12
N VAL A 199 2.01 -2.34 -7.93
CA VAL A 199 1.47 -3.19 -9.01
C VAL A 199 0.71 -2.36 -10.04
N HIS A 200 -0.05 -1.36 -9.62
CA HIS A 200 -0.78 -0.49 -10.54
C HIS A 200 0.11 0.60 -11.16
N GLU A 201 1.13 1.06 -10.44
CA GLU A 201 2.15 1.96 -11.01
C GLU A 201 2.76 1.37 -12.29
N ARG A 202 2.87 0.05 -12.41
CA ARG A 202 3.32 -0.62 -13.64
C ARG A 202 2.48 -0.24 -14.85
N VAL A 203 1.15 -0.26 -14.71
CA VAL A 203 0.19 0.06 -15.77
C VAL A 203 0.40 1.49 -16.27
N PHE A 204 0.70 2.43 -15.36
CA PHE A 204 1.07 3.80 -15.75
C PHE A 204 2.31 3.85 -16.62
N TYR A 205 3.40 3.26 -16.15
CA TYR A 205 4.67 3.31 -16.88
C TYR A 205 4.52 2.60 -18.24
N GLU A 206 3.83 1.47 -18.32
CA GLU A 206 3.57 0.83 -19.60
C GLU A 206 2.72 1.67 -20.56
N ALA A 207 1.66 2.31 -20.06
CA ALA A 207 0.81 3.17 -20.87
C ALA A 207 1.60 4.39 -21.41
N VAL A 208 2.38 5.03 -20.55
CA VAL A 208 3.17 6.22 -20.93
C VAL A 208 4.32 5.85 -21.86
N GLY A 209 4.99 4.71 -21.65
CA GLY A 209 6.08 4.25 -22.51
C GLY A 209 5.65 4.10 -23.96
N LYS A 210 4.42 3.65 -24.22
CA LYS A 210 3.85 3.51 -25.58
C LYS A 210 3.68 4.86 -26.31
N LEU A 211 3.69 5.98 -25.59
CA LEU A 211 3.47 7.32 -26.15
C LEU A 211 4.77 8.02 -26.54
N LEU A 212 5.91 7.50 -26.11
CA LEU A 212 7.22 8.10 -26.36
C LEU A 212 7.69 7.86 -27.80
N PRO A 213 8.41 8.83 -28.41
CA PRO A 213 8.97 8.67 -29.74
C PRO A 213 10.01 7.53 -29.78
N PRO A 214 10.24 6.88 -30.94
CA PRO A 214 11.18 5.76 -31.07
C PRO A 214 12.59 6.06 -30.54
N SER A 215 13.05 7.30 -30.65
CA SER A 215 14.36 7.75 -30.15
C SER A 215 14.50 7.67 -28.62
N GLN A 216 13.41 7.72 -27.86
CA GLN A 216 13.43 7.69 -26.39
C GLN A 216 13.10 6.30 -25.82
N GLN A 217 12.62 5.36 -26.65
CA GLN A 217 12.15 4.04 -26.21
C GLN A 217 13.24 3.22 -25.50
N ALA A 218 14.49 3.25 -26.01
CA ALA A 218 15.58 2.49 -25.42
C ALA A 218 15.95 2.98 -24.01
N GLY A 219 16.06 4.30 -23.82
CA GLY A 219 16.33 4.88 -22.50
C GLY A 219 15.15 4.73 -21.54
N TYR A 220 13.92 4.84 -22.04
CA TYR A 220 12.73 4.55 -21.23
C TYR A 220 12.69 3.11 -20.74
N ALA A 221 13.02 2.14 -21.59
CA ALA A 221 13.08 0.73 -21.21
C ALA A 221 14.09 0.48 -20.07
N ARG A 222 15.24 1.18 -20.08
CA ARG A 222 16.23 1.12 -18.99
C ARG A 222 15.69 1.73 -17.69
N LEU A 223 15.00 2.88 -17.78
CA LEU A 223 14.34 3.51 -16.63
C LEU A 223 13.26 2.61 -16.04
N PHE A 224 12.40 2.02 -16.87
CA PHE A 224 11.33 1.12 -16.46
C PHE A 224 11.88 -0.18 -15.83
N ALA A 225 12.92 -0.78 -16.42
CA ALA A 225 13.60 -1.93 -15.83
C ALA A 225 14.23 -1.62 -14.46
N THR A 226 14.76 -0.40 -14.29
CA THR A 226 15.28 0.07 -13.00
C THR A 226 14.18 0.18 -11.96
N TRP A 227 13.03 0.79 -12.31
CA TRP A 227 11.86 0.84 -11.44
C TRP A 227 11.34 -0.56 -11.08
N GLN A 228 11.24 -1.47 -12.05
CA GLN A 228 10.78 -2.84 -11.82
C GLN A 228 11.72 -3.60 -10.87
N THR A 229 13.03 -3.46 -11.07
CA THR A 229 14.04 -4.10 -10.21
C THR A 229 13.96 -3.58 -8.78
N GLN A 230 13.85 -2.26 -8.59
CA GLN A 230 13.73 -1.65 -7.26
C GLN A 230 12.46 -2.12 -6.53
N ASN A 231 11.33 -2.18 -7.23
CA ASN A 231 10.07 -2.65 -6.65
C ASN A 231 10.10 -4.13 -6.29
N MET A 232 10.66 -4.97 -7.17
CA MET A 232 10.82 -6.39 -6.91
C MET A 232 11.76 -6.65 -5.73
N GLN A 233 12.87 -5.92 -5.63
CA GLN A 233 13.79 -6.00 -4.49
C GLN A 233 13.08 -5.62 -3.18
N ARG A 234 12.32 -4.52 -3.17
CA ARG A 234 11.53 -4.10 -2.01
C ARG A 234 10.48 -5.14 -1.63
N PHE A 235 9.77 -5.71 -2.61
CA PHE A 235 8.81 -6.79 -2.39
C PHE A 235 9.49 -8.01 -1.73
N GLN A 236 10.61 -8.47 -2.28
CA GLN A 236 11.34 -9.62 -1.74
C GLN A 236 11.85 -9.35 -0.31
N GLN A 237 12.34 -8.14 -0.03
CA GLN A 237 12.73 -7.73 1.32
C GLN A 237 11.54 -7.71 2.29
N ALA A 238 10.38 -7.23 1.85
CA ALA A 238 9.17 -7.28 2.67
C ALA A 238 8.73 -8.72 2.97
N MET A 239 8.80 -9.62 1.98
CA MET A 239 8.51 -11.04 2.18
C MET A 239 9.51 -11.70 3.14
N HIS A 240 10.78 -11.32 3.06
CA HIS A 240 11.81 -11.76 4.00
C HIS A 240 11.49 -11.34 5.44
N VAL A 241 11.06 -10.10 5.67
CA VAL A 241 10.64 -9.60 7.01
C VAL A 241 9.45 -10.39 7.55
N LEU A 242 8.44 -10.66 6.70
CA LEU A 242 7.29 -11.49 7.09
C LEU A 242 7.70 -12.95 7.40
N ALA A 243 8.59 -13.52 6.58
CA ALA A 243 9.15 -14.86 6.79
C ALA A 243 9.89 -14.95 8.13
N GLN A 244 10.70 -13.96 8.48
CA GLN A 244 11.37 -13.91 9.78
C GLN A 244 10.38 -13.88 10.94
N GLN A 245 9.29 -13.09 10.86
CA GLN A 245 8.25 -13.08 11.89
C GLN A 245 7.64 -14.48 12.07
N LEU A 246 7.32 -15.13 10.95
CA LEU A 246 6.69 -16.44 10.94
C LEU A 246 7.60 -17.54 11.48
N VAL A 247 8.87 -17.55 11.09
CA VAL A 247 9.89 -18.49 11.60
C VAL A 247 10.06 -18.32 13.11
N VAL A 248 10.20 -17.08 13.59
CA VAL A 248 10.31 -16.80 15.02
C VAL A 248 9.07 -17.32 15.75
N ALA A 249 7.86 -17.09 15.23
CA ALA A 249 6.63 -17.59 15.84
C ALA A 249 6.55 -19.13 15.82
N ALA A 250 6.90 -19.77 14.70
CA ALA A 250 6.81 -21.23 14.54
C ALA A 250 7.80 -21.99 15.45
N GLN A 251 8.94 -21.36 15.76
CA GLN A 251 9.98 -21.91 16.63
C GLN A 251 9.83 -21.46 18.10
N ASP A 252 8.92 -20.52 18.39
CA ASP A 252 8.76 -20.00 19.74
C ASP A 252 8.08 -21.03 20.65
N SER A 253 8.60 -21.13 21.87
CA SER A 253 8.03 -21.95 22.93
C SER A 253 8.12 -21.25 24.28
N ALA A 254 7.19 -21.57 25.17
CA ALA A 254 7.22 -21.16 26.56
C ALA A 254 7.13 -22.38 27.47
N ALA A 255 8.03 -22.48 28.45
CA ALA A 255 7.96 -23.51 29.47
C ALA A 255 6.74 -23.29 30.38
N ILE A 256 6.05 -24.37 30.72
CA ILE A 256 4.99 -24.37 31.72
C ILE A 256 5.65 -24.76 33.05
N GLU A 257 5.64 -23.86 34.03
CA GLU A 257 6.29 -24.12 35.32
C GLU A 257 5.80 -25.44 35.94
N PRO A 258 6.70 -26.33 36.38
CA PRO A 258 6.31 -27.60 36.99
C PRO A 258 5.54 -27.34 38.29
N ALA A 259 4.57 -28.21 38.61
CA ALA A 259 3.77 -28.04 39.82
C ALA A 259 4.69 -28.13 41.04
N SER A 260 4.67 -27.11 41.91
CA SER A 260 5.36 -27.21 43.18
C SER A 260 4.77 -28.37 43.98
N LYS A 261 5.60 -29.34 44.37
CA LYS A 261 5.22 -30.50 45.19
C LYS A 261 4.95 -30.06 46.64
N GLY A 262 3.98 -29.16 46.84
CA GLY A 262 3.50 -28.74 48.14
C GLY A 262 2.46 -29.73 48.68
N LEU A 263 2.82 -30.49 49.71
CA LEU A 263 1.99 -31.50 50.39
C LEU A 263 0.67 -30.98 51.01
N PHE A 264 0.38 -29.67 50.95
CA PHE A 264 -0.78 -29.04 51.61
C PHE A 264 -2.01 -28.76 50.70
N LYS A 265 -1.95 -29.04 49.40
CA LYS A 265 -3.01 -28.60 48.44
C LYS A 265 -4.12 -29.59 48.14
N SER A 266 -4.00 -30.85 48.57
CA SER A 266 -5.01 -31.88 48.36
C SER A 266 -6.31 -31.64 49.14
N ALA A 267 -6.29 -30.85 50.22
CA ALA A 267 -7.47 -30.55 51.03
C ALA A 267 -8.36 -29.42 50.46
N LEU A 268 -7.82 -28.53 49.62
CA LEU A 268 -8.55 -27.39 49.05
C LEU A 268 -9.27 -27.69 47.73
N LYS A 269 -8.92 -28.80 47.05
CA LYS A 269 -9.56 -29.24 45.79
C LYS A 269 -11.03 -29.66 45.94
N VAL A 270 -11.49 -29.96 47.15
CA VAL A 270 -12.85 -30.48 47.42
C VAL A 270 -13.92 -29.38 47.45
N VAL A 271 -13.54 -28.10 47.55
CA VAL A 271 -14.50 -27.00 47.77
C VAL A 271 -14.81 -26.19 46.50
N GLY A 272 -14.20 -26.50 45.34
CA GLY A 272 -14.50 -25.81 44.07
C GLY A 272 -14.11 -24.32 44.01
N ILE A 273 -13.54 -23.77 45.09
CA ILE A 273 -13.01 -22.40 45.18
C ILE A 273 -11.51 -22.48 44.86
N GLY A 274 -11.20 -22.67 43.60
CA GLY A 274 -9.83 -22.71 43.11
C GLY A 274 -9.85 -22.92 41.61
N LYS A 275 -9.82 -21.83 40.85
CA LYS A 275 -9.40 -21.89 39.45
C LYS A 275 -8.10 -22.70 39.41
N ASN A 276 -8.10 -23.79 38.65
CA ASN A 276 -7.03 -24.78 38.68
C ASN A 276 -5.67 -24.10 38.47
N GLU A 277 -4.75 -24.22 39.42
CA GLU A 277 -3.40 -23.63 39.35
C GLU A 277 -2.61 -24.07 38.10
N GLU A 278 -3.00 -25.18 37.50
CA GLU A 278 -2.53 -25.64 36.19
C GLU A 278 -2.99 -24.75 35.04
N GLN A 279 -4.26 -24.34 35.05
CA GLN A 279 -4.83 -23.42 34.07
C GLN A 279 -4.16 -22.03 34.16
N GLN A 280 -3.91 -21.53 35.37
CA GLN A 280 -3.20 -20.26 35.56
C GLN A 280 -1.75 -20.29 35.01
N ARG A 281 -1.05 -21.42 35.17
CA ARG A 281 0.31 -21.58 34.62
C ARG A 281 0.32 -21.68 33.10
N GLN A 282 -0.67 -22.36 32.52
CA GLN A 282 -0.87 -22.38 31.07
C GLN A 282 -1.19 -20.98 30.52
N GLU A 283 -2.05 -20.22 31.21
CA GLU A 283 -2.37 -18.83 30.89
C GLU A 283 -1.13 -17.92 30.94
N ALA A 284 -0.23 -18.12 31.91
CA ALA A 284 1.03 -17.37 32.01
C ALA A 284 2.02 -17.68 30.86
N ALA A 285 2.18 -18.96 30.50
CA ALA A 285 3.01 -19.37 29.36
C ALA A 285 2.47 -18.83 28.04
N MET A 286 1.15 -18.92 27.85
CA MET A 286 0.43 -18.33 26.71
C MET A 286 0.60 -16.81 26.64
N GLY A 287 0.43 -16.10 27.77
CA GLY A 287 0.64 -14.66 27.85
C GLY A 287 2.05 -14.25 27.45
N THR A 288 3.06 -15.05 27.81
CA THR A 288 4.46 -14.83 27.43
C THR A 288 4.69 -14.96 25.92
N LEU A 289 4.11 -15.98 25.28
CA LEU A 289 4.17 -16.17 23.82
C LEU A 289 3.51 -15.00 23.08
N ILE A 290 2.30 -14.62 23.50
CA ILE A 290 1.57 -13.51 22.89
C ILE A 290 2.31 -12.18 23.06
N ALA A 291 2.90 -11.92 24.23
CA ALA A 291 3.67 -10.70 24.47
C ALA A 291 4.87 -10.59 23.53
N ARG A 292 5.66 -11.67 23.38
CA ARG A 292 6.80 -11.71 22.45
C ARG A 292 6.36 -11.54 21.00
N LEU A 293 5.28 -12.19 20.59
CA LEU A 293 4.73 -12.06 19.24
C LEU A 293 4.19 -10.64 18.95
N ASN A 294 3.57 -9.98 19.93
CA ASN A 294 3.11 -8.58 19.78
C ASN A 294 4.29 -7.62 19.57
N THR A 295 5.35 -7.76 20.36
CA THR A 295 6.59 -6.99 20.18
C THR A 295 7.16 -7.21 18.78
N ARG A 296 7.30 -8.48 18.36
CA ARG A 296 7.79 -8.83 17.02
C ARG A 296 6.90 -8.29 15.90
N SER A 297 5.58 -8.32 16.07
CA SER A 297 4.63 -7.76 15.11
C SER A 297 4.79 -6.24 14.94
N GLY A 298 5.07 -5.53 16.04
CA GLY A 298 5.39 -4.10 16.02
C GLY A 298 6.68 -3.80 15.25
N GLU A 299 7.75 -4.55 15.52
CA GLU A 299 9.03 -4.47 14.81
C GLU A 299 8.87 -4.74 13.30
N THR A 300 8.19 -5.83 12.94
CA THR A 300 7.89 -6.18 11.54
C THR A 300 7.12 -5.06 10.84
N THR A 301 6.12 -4.45 11.48
CA THR A 301 5.38 -3.33 10.88
C THR A 301 6.28 -2.13 10.63
N ARG A 302 7.14 -1.81 11.61
CA ARG A 302 8.12 -0.73 11.49
C ARG A 302 9.11 -0.98 10.34
N GLU A 303 9.64 -2.19 10.21
CA GLU A 303 10.55 -2.57 9.13
C GLU A 303 9.87 -2.45 7.76
N LEU A 304 8.63 -2.91 7.62
CA LEU A 304 7.85 -2.75 6.39
C LEU A 304 7.67 -1.26 6.03
N LEU A 305 7.36 -0.39 7.00
CA LEU A 305 7.25 1.04 6.75
C LEU A 305 8.57 1.65 6.26
N ILE A 306 9.69 1.28 6.88
CA ILE A 306 11.03 1.75 6.46
C ILE A 306 11.36 1.29 5.03
N LEU A 307 11.11 0.02 4.71
CA LEU A 307 11.32 -0.52 3.35
C LEU A 307 10.50 0.24 2.30
N HIS A 308 9.29 0.66 2.67
CA HIS A 308 8.41 1.45 1.81
C HIS A 308 8.67 2.96 1.88
N LYS A 309 9.74 3.40 2.57
CA LYS A 309 10.09 4.81 2.78
C LYS A 309 8.91 5.60 3.35
N LEU A 310 8.28 5.05 4.38
CA LEU A 310 7.17 5.64 5.13
C LEU A 310 7.64 5.93 6.56
N ASP A 311 6.97 6.87 7.24
CA ASP A 311 7.31 7.21 8.61
C ASP A 311 7.09 5.99 9.54
N PRO A 312 8.15 5.47 10.17
CA PRO A 312 8.02 4.32 11.07
C PRO A 312 7.17 4.60 12.32
N THR A 313 6.90 5.86 12.66
CA THR A 313 6.02 6.24 13.78
C THR A 313 4.54 5.94 13.49
N ASP A 314 4.17 5.78 12.21
CA ASP A 314 2.82 5.41 11.78
C ASP A 314 2.48 3.93 11.97
N ALA A 315 3.41 3.11 12.51
CA ALA A 315 3.19 1.70 12.78
C ALA A 315 1.90 1.43 13.59
N HIS A 316 1.60 2.27 14.59
CA HIS A 316 0.37 2.15 15.37
C HIS A 316 -0.91 2.31 14.53
N LYS A 317 -0.89 3.22 13.54
CA LYS A 317 -2.04 3.47 12.66
C LYS A 317 -2.31 2.25 11.75
N ILE A 318 -1.25 1.70 11.15
CA ILE A 318 -1.33 0.46 10.35
C ILE A 318 -1.92 -0.67 11.18
N ASN A 319 -1.39 -0.84 12.39
CA ASN A 319 -1.78 -1.91 13.30
C ASN A 319 -3.24 -1.81 13.75
N THR A 320 -3.67 -0.60 14.10
CA THR A 320 -5.07 -0.28 14.41
C THR A 320 -5.99 -0.61 13.24
N ARG A 321 -5.57 -0.28 12.01
CA ARG A 321 -6.34 -0.53 10.79
C ARG A 321 -6.48 -2.01 10.46
N VAL A 322 -5.40 -2.78 10.56
CA VAL A 322 -5.44 -4.23 10.35
C VAL A 322 -6.41 -4.88 11.34
N ARG A 323 -6.45 -4.39 12.58
CA ARG A 323 -7.37 -4.86 13.61
C ARG A 323 -8.83 -4.48 13.35
N GLU A 324 -9.09 -3.22 12.99
CA GLU A 324 -10.45 -2.68 12.89
C GLU A 324 -11.17 -3.11 11.61
N ASN A 325 -10.42 -3.28 10.51
CA ASN A 325 -11.00 -3.59 9.21
C ASN A 325 -10.96 -5.08 8.84
N PHE A 326 -10.21 -5.90 9.57
CA PHE A 326 -10.10 -7.33 9.31
C PHE A 326 -10.41 -8.14 10.57
N SER A 327 -11.51 -8.88 10.53
CA SER A 327 -11.87 -9.82 11.59
C SER A 327 -11.40 -11.20 11.16
N VAL A 328 -10.18 -11.63 11.47
CA VAL A 328 -9.75 -12.98 11.08
C VAL A 328 -10.67 -14.00 11.73
N ARG A 329 -11.49 -14.69 10.93
CA ARG A 329 -12.48 -15.66 11.39
C ARG A 329 -11.89 -17.05 11.26
N ALA A 330 -11.98 -17.80 12.34
CA ALA A 330 -11.66 -19.22 12.38
C ALA A 330 -12.40 -20.01 11.28
N PRO A 331 -11.71 -20.73 10.35
CA PRO A 331 -12.37 -21.69 9.47
C PRO A 331 -13.02 -22.82 10.29
N ILE A 332 -14.33 -22.98 10.13
CA ILE A 332 -15.10 -24.01 10.83
C ILE A 332 -15.00 -25.31 10.04
N ASP A 333 -14.47 -26.36 10.65
CA ASP A 333 -14.56 -27.71 10.11
C ASP A 333 -16.03 -28.18 10.10
N LYS A 334 -16.48 -28.69 8.95
CA LYS A 334 -17.86 -29.19 8.74
C LYS A 334 -18.25 -30.29 9.73
N ALA A 335 -17.28 -31.02 10.28
CA ALA A 335 -17.51 -32.02 11.32
C ALA A 335 -17.91 -31.42 12.69
N GLN A 336 -17.52 -30.17 12.99
CA GLN A 336 -17.84 -29.47 14.24
C GLN A 336 -19.08 -28.56 14.15
N ALA A 337 -19.58 -28.31 12.93
CA ALA A 337 -20.77 -27.50 12.68
C ALA A 337 -22.05 -28.05 13.34
N GLY A 338 -22.13 -29.37 13.53
CA GLY A 338 -23.29 -30.03 14.13
C GLY A 338 -23.44 -29.85 15.66
N LEU A 339 -22.36 -29.48 16.36
CA LEU A 339 -22.36 -29.36 17.83
C LEU A 339 -22.49 -27.91 18.32
N LEU A 340 -22.40 -26.92 17.43
CA LEU A 340 -22.34 -25.48 17.76
C LEU A 340 -23.44 -24.64 17.10
N GLY A 341 -24.54 -25.27 16.64
CA GLY A 341 -25.68 -24.57 16.03
C GLY A 341 -26.53 -23.70 16.97
N ALA A 342 -26.18 -23.59 18.26
CA ALA A 342 -27.00 -22.92 19.28
C ALA A 342 -26.41 -21.62 19.87
N MET A 343 -25.21 -21.18 19.47
CA MET A 343 -24.55 -20.00 20.05
C MET A 343 -24.16 -18.95 19.01
N ILE A 344 -25.08 -18.61 18.11
CA ILE A 344 -24.85 -17.58 17.07
C ILE A 344 -25.47 -16.21 17.43
N SER A 345 -26.13 -16.05 18.57
CA SER A 345 -26.65 -14.74 19.00
C SER A 345 -26.22 -14.36 20.42
N GLY A 346 -25.18 -13.53 20.51
CA GLY A 346 -24.99 -12.58 21.62
C GLY A 346 -24.53 -13.17 22.95
N ALA A 347 -23.21 -13.11 23.22
CA ALA A 347 -22.67 -13.02 24.57
C ALA A 347 -21.22 -12.52 24.56
N ALA A 348 -21.04 -11.19 24.43
CA ALA A 348 -19.88 -10.54 25.01
C ALA A 348 -20.04 -10.62 26.55
N THR A 349 -19.45 -11.61 27.19
CA THR A 349 -19.43 -11.71 28.66
C THR A 349 -17.99 -11.91 29.11
N GLY A 350 -17.55 -10.99 29.97
CA GLY A 350 -16.15 -10.64 30.15
C GLY A 350 -15.36 -11.69 30.91
N LEU A 351 -14.20 -12.04 30.34
CA LEU A 351 -13.13 -12.79 31.01
C LEU A 351 -11.79 -12.67 30.23
N SER A 352 -11.48 -11.45 29.79
CA SER A 352 -10.18 -11.09 29.17
C SER A 352 -9.59 -9.79 29.71
N ALA A 353 -10.23 -9.15 30.72
CA ALA A 353 -9.87 -7.82 31.17
C ALA A 353 -8.46 -7.71 31.78
N ASP A 354 -7.96 -8.73 32.49
CA ASP A 354 -6.66 -8.63 33.18
C ASP A 354 -5.45 -8.90 32.27
N LEU A 355 -5.62 -9.63 31.17
CA LEU A 355 -4.58 -9.81 30.15
C LEU A 355 -4.57 -8.65 29.14
N ILE A 356 -5.72 -8.00 28.96
CA ILE A 356 -5.88 -6.77 28.18
C ILE A 356 -5.35 -5.56 28.95
N SER A 357 -5.44 -5.53 30.29
CA SER A 357 -5.04 -4.34 31.08
C SER A 357 -3.53 -4.18 31.26
N GLY A 358 -2.77 -5.28 31.29
CA GLY A 358 -1.30 -5.26 31.46
C GLY A 358 -0.48 -4.85 30.23
N GLY A 359 -1.10 -4.78 29.04
CA GLY A 359 -0.46 -4.42 27.76
C GLY A 359 -0.81 -3.03 27.22
N LEU A 360 -1.53 -2.21 28.01
CA LEU A 360 -2.05 -0.91 27.58
C LEU A 360 -1.03 0.23 27.55
N THR A 361 0.20 0.02 28.01
CA THR A 361 1.12 1.14 28.19
C THR A 361 1.71 1.69 26.89
N LEU A 362 1.65 0.98 25.75
CA LEU A 362 2.24 1.45 24.48
C LEU A 362 1.55 0.89 23.20
N GLY A 363 0.21 0.76 23.14
CA GLY A 363 -0.52 0.55 21.86
C GLY A 363 -0.23 -0.72 21.02
N THR A 364 0.69 -1.60 21.43
CA THR A 364 1.10 -2.82 20.71
C THR A 364 0.32 -4.07 21.12
N GLY A 365 -0.25 -4.13 22.33
CA GLY A 365 -0.92 -5.33 22.87
C GLY A 365 -2.24 -5.70 22.17
N ALA A 366 -2.84 -4.78 21.41
CA ALA A 366 -4.18 -4.95 20.83
C ALA A 366 -4.19 -5.53 19.41
N LEU A 367 -3.03 -5.68 18.76
CA LEU A 367 -2.91 -6.21 17.40
C LEU A 367 -3.46 -7.63 17.26
N LEU A 368 -3.08 -8.48 18.21
CA LEU A 368 -3.59 -9.84 18.31
C LEU A 368 -4.83 -9.95 19.19
N GLY A 369 -5.23 -8.88 19.89
CA GLY A 369 -6.41 -8.88 20.74
C GLY A 369 -7.72 -9.16 19.99
N GLY A 370 -7.80 -8.86 18.69
CA GLY A 370 -8.93 -9.22 17.83
C GLY A 370 -8.91 -10.67 17.35
N VAL A 371 -7.72 -11.16 16.97
CA VAL A 371 -7.48 -12.56 16.55
C VAL A 371 -7.62 -13.53 17.73
N VAL A 372 -7.15 -13.13 18.91
CA VAL A 372 -7.21 -13.89 20.17
C VAL A 372 -8.54 -13.64 20.90
N GLY A 373 -9.16 -12.46 20.75
CA GLY A 373 -10.46 -12.14 21.36
C GLY A 373 -11.65 -12.88 20.74
N ALA A 374 -11.53 -13.36 19.50
CA ALA A 374 -12.50 -14.26 18.88
C ALA A 374 -12.30 -15.75 19.24
N LEU A 375 -11.17 -16.11 19.88
CA LEU A 375 -10.92 -17.46 20.38
C LEU A 375 -11.68 -17.66 21.68
N THR A 376 -12.91 -18.19 21.58
CA THR A 376 -13.59 -18.72 22.77
C THR A 376 -12.76 -19.88 23.33
N PHE A 377 -12.58 -19.89 24.67
CA PHE A 377 -11.77 -20.82 25.47
C PHE A 377 -12.17 -22.32 25.39
N ALA A 378 -12.98 -22.72 24.41
CA ALA A 378 -13.46 -24.07 24.23
C ALA A 378 -12.53 -24.87 23.30
N GLY A 379 -11.31 -25.15 23.77
CA GLY A 379 -10.48 -26.26 23.24
C GLY A 379 -9.06 -25.87 22.88
N ALA A 380 -8.12 -26.74 23.28
CA ALA A 380 -6.70 -26.73 22.88
C ALA A 380 -6.46 -26.80 21.35
N ALA A 381 -7.52 -26.82 20.53
CA ALA A 381 -7.46 -27.03 19.09
C ALA A 381 -7.02 -25.80 18.27
N TRP A 382 -6.87 -24.61 18.87
CA TRP A 382 -6.83 -23.35 18.10
C TRP A 382 -5.69 -22.37 18.39
N GLY A 383 -4.91 -22.55 19.45
CA GLY A 383 -3.92 -21.55 19.84
C GLY A 383 -2.56 -22.16 20.12
N PHE A 384 -2.56 -23.18 20.97
CA PHE A 384 -1.32 -23.71 21.51
C PHE A 384 -1.30 -25.24 21.55
N ASN A 385 -0.18 -25.82 21.15
CA ASN A 385 0.14 -27.22 21.39
C ASN A 385 0.95 -27.34 22.68
N SER A 386 0.55 -28.25 23.56
CA SER A 386 1.39 -28.68 24.67
C SER A 386 2.33 -29.78 24.19
N GLY A 387 3.63 -29.57 24.41
CA GLY A 387 4.68 -30.52 24.08
C GLY A 387 5.50 -30.88 25.32
N THR A 388 6.51 -31.71 25.12
CA THR A 388 7.54 -31.94 26.13
C THR A 388 8.89 -31.79 25.45
N GLU A 389 9.65 -30.76 25.80
CA GLU A 389 11.03 -30.60 25.38
C GLU A 389 11.94 -30.80 26.58
N ARG A 390 12.94 -31.67 26.46
CA ARG A 390 13.93 -31.94 27.54
C ARG A 390 13.28 -32.21 28.91
N ASN A 391 12.17 -32.95 28.93
CA ASN A 391 11.39 -33.31 30.13
C ASN A 391 10.61 -32.15 30.81
N GLU A 392 10.51 -30.98 30.16
CA GLU A 392 9.69 -29.87 30.62
C GLU A 392 8.46 -29.71 29.72
N PRO A 393 7.24 -29.54 30.29
CA PRO A 393 6.05 -29.26 29.50
C PRO A 393 6.21 -27.88 28.86
N THR A 394 6.10 -27.82 27.54
CA THR A 394 6.22 -26.58 26.77
C THR A 394 4.90 -26.27 26.07
N MET A 395 4.73 -24.99 25.75
CA MET A 395 3.62 -24.47 24.97
C MET A 395 4.17 -23.82 23.70
N GLN A 396 3.59 -24.13 22.55
CA GLN A 396 3.99 -23.59 21.23
C GLN A 396 2.75 -23.20 20.43
N PHE A 397 2.88 -22.32 19.45
CA PHE A 397 1.75 -21.98 18.56
C PHE A 397 1.34 -23.16 17.66
N THR A 398 0.03 -23.32 17.48
CA THR A 398 -0.54 -24.31 16.54
C THR A 398 -0.34 -23.90 15.08
N ASP A 399 -0.40 -24.88 14.16
CA ASP A 399 -0.33 -24.65 12.71
C ASP A 399 -1.47 -23.74 12.24
N ALA A 400 -2.67 -23.91 12.79
CA ALA A 400 -3.83 -23.06 12.50
C ALA A 400 -3.60 -21.59 12.91
N PHE A 401 -2.93 -21.37 14.06
CA PHE A 401 -2.53 -20.03 14.47
C PHE A 401 -1.48 -19.44 13.52
N LEU A 402 -0.50 -20.24 13.08
CA LEU A 402 0.51 -19.79 12.12
C LEU A 402 -0.12 -19.42 10.76
N CYS A 403 -1.12 -20.16 10.27
CA CYS A 403 -1.86 -19.78 9.07
C CYS A 403 -2.59 -18.42 9.26
N THR A 404 -3.18 -18.19 10.44
CA THR A 404 -3.78 -16.90 10.78
C THR A 404 -2.74 -15.76 10.80
N LEU A 405 -1.51 -16.06 11.26
CA LEU A 405 -0.40 -15.12 11.23
C LEU A 405 0.04 -14.79 9.80
N VAL A 406 -0.02 -15.76 8.87
CA VAL A 406 0.21 -15.51 7.43
C VAL A 406 -0.83 -14.55 6.87
N VAL A 407 -2.13 -14.80 7.11
CA VAL A 407 -3.22 -13.89 6.68
C VAL A 407 -2.98 -12.47 7.20
N ALA A 408 -2.70 -12.32 8.49
CA ALA A 408 -2.42 -11.02 9.10
C ALA A 408 -1.15 -10.36 8.53
N GLY A 409 -0.12 -11.15 8.22
CA GLY A 409 1.12 -10.69 7.58
C GLY A 409 0.90 -10.15 6.18
N VAL A 410 0.15 -10.88 5.34
CA VAL A 410 -0.20 -10.45 3.98
C VAL A 410 -1.08 -9.20 4.01
N LEU A 411 -2.11 -9.16 4.87
CA LEU A 411 -2.96 -7.97 5.03
C LEU A 411 -2.17 -6.75 5.51
N ARG A 412 -1.20 -6.94 6.42
CA ARG A 412 -0.28 -5.88 6.85
C ARG A 412 0.58 -5.39 5.69
N TYR A 413 1.15 -6.31 4.91
CA TYR A 413 1.90 -5.93 3.71
C TYR A 413 1.02 -5.16 2.72
N LEU A 414 -0.21 -5.62 2.43
CA LEU A 414 -1.15 -4.90 1.57
C LEU A 414 -1.43 -3.50 2.14
N ALA A 415 -1.69 -3.38 3.43
CA ALA A 415 -1.96 -2.09 4.08
C ALA A 415 -0.76 -1.13 3.96
N VAL A 416 0.48 -1.62 4.11
CA VAL A 416 1.70 -0.82 3.95
C VAL A 416 2.00 -0.50 2.49
N ALA A 417 1.86 -1.47 1.59
CA ALA A 417 2.09 -1.30 0.16
C ALA A 417 1.06 -0.34 -0.48
N HIS A 418 -0.16 -0.32 0.04
CA HIS A 418 -1.24 0.62 -0.32
C HIS A 418 -1.30 1.83 0.60
N PHE A 419 -0.30 2.00 1.48
CA PHE A 419 -0.17 3.22 2.24
C PHE A 419 0.34 4.31 1.28
N GLY A 420 -0.59 4.91 0.52
CA GLY A 420 -0.35 6.02 -0.40
C GLY A 420 -0.05 7.35 0.31
N ARG A 421 0.87 8.15 -0.25
CA ARG A 421 1.27 9.42 0.37
C ARG A 421 0.24 10.53 0.10
N GLY A 422 -0.50 10.89 1.16
CA GLY A 422 -1.45 12.00 1.18
C GLY A 422 -0.80 13.39 1.37
N ARG A 423 -1.64 14.42 1.60
CA ARG A 423 -1.26 15.84 1.75
C ARG A 423 -0.39 16.11 2.98
N GLY A 424 0.89 15.69 2.97
CA GLY A 424 1.85 15.96 4.06
C GLY A 424 1.57 15.20 5.36
N ASN A 425 0.36 14.68 5.52
CA ASN A 425 -0.02 13.60 6.39
C ASN A 425 -0.72 12.54 5.53
N PHE A 426 -0.58 11.29 5.95
CA PHE A 426 -1.29 10.17 5.36
C PHE A 426 -2.80 10.42 5.33
N ILE A 427 -3.44 10.28 4.16
CA ILE A 427 -4.90 10.24 4.05
C ILE A 427 -5.28 8.78 4.22
N GLU A 428 -6.22 8.48 5.11
CA GLU A 428 -6.78 7.15 5.35
C GLU A 428 -7.06 6.43 4.03
N GLY A 429 -6.13 5.58 3.60
CA GLY A 429 -6.42 4.59 2.59
C GLY A 429 -7.45 3.61 3.17
N GLU A 430 -8.35 3.13 2.35
CA GLU A 430 -9.40 2.22 2.78
C GLU A 430 -8.86 0.80 2.77
N ALA A 431 -9.04 0.05 3.87
CA ALA A 431 -8.75 -1.38 3.91
C ALA A 431 -10.06 -2.06 3.56
N PRO A 432 -10.31 -2.37 2.27
CA PRO A 432 -11.61 -2.84 1.85
C PRO A 432 -11.83 -4.23 2.44
N ALA A 433 -13.04 -4.49 2.93
CA ALA A 433 -13.36 -5.77 3.54
C ALA A 433 -13.08 -6.97 2.60
N PHE A 434 -13.15 -6.77 1.28
CA PHE A 434 -12.88 -7.82 0.28
C PHE A 434 -11.42 -8.29 0.24
N TRP A 435 -10.45 -7.51 0.75
CA TRP A 435 -9.06 -7.97 0.82
C TRP A 435 -8.91 -9.19 1.71
N GLN A 436 -9.60 -9.20 2.85
CA GLN A 436 -9.53 -10.30 3.79
C GLN A 436 -10.00 -11.60 3.13
N GLU A 437 -11.14 -11.58 2.46
CA GLU A 437 -11.70 -12.76 1.79
C GLU A 437 -10.73 -13.30 0.73
N ILE A 438 -10.11 -12.43 -0.06
CA ILE A 438 -9.15 -12.85 -1.09
C ILE A 438 -7.89 -13.44 -0.46
N VAL A 439 -7.33 -12.79 0.57
CA VAL A 439 -6.13 -13.29 1.28
C VAL A 439 -6.41 -14.66 1.92
N GLU A 440 -7.55 -14.81 2.62
CA GLU A 440 -7.94 -16.09 3.22
C GLU A 440 -8.06 -17.20 2.17
N GLN A 441 -8.62 -16.90 1.00
CA GLN A 441 -8.73 -17.86 -0.10
C GLN A 441 -7.38 -18.22 -0.71
N GLU A 442 -6.45 -17.27 -0.87
CA GLU A 442 -5.11 -17.56 -1.40
C GLU A 442 -4.23 -18.29 -0.38
N VAL A 443 -4.38 -18.02 0.93
CA VAL A 443 -3.73 -18.82 1.98
C VAL A 443 -4.26 -20.25 1.95
N ALA A 444 -5.59 -20.44 1.87
CA ALA A 444 -6.20 -21.76 1.81
C ALA A 444 -5.77 -22.58 0.57
N ARG A 445 -5.52 -21.90 -0.56
CA ARG A 445 -4.97 -22.53 -1.78
C ARG A 445 -3.55 -23.08 -1.58
N HIS A 446 -2.83 -22.56 -0.60
CA HIS A 446 -1.46 -22.97 -0.26
C HIS A 446 -1.40 -23.83 1.02
N ASP A 447 -2.53 -24.35 1.51
CA ASP A 447 -2.59 -25.12 2.77
C ASP A 447 -1.61 -26.31 2.79
N ASP A 448 -1.51 -27.07 1.69
CA ASP A 448 -0.57 -28.20 1.60
C ASP A 448 0.89 -27.75 1.71
N ALA A 449 1.24 -26.64 1.06
CA ALA A 449 2.59 -26.07 1.13
C ALA A 449 2.91 -25.53 2.53
N LEU A 450 1.93 -24.89 3.18
CA LEU A 450 2.06 -24.40 4.55
C LEU A 450 2.19 -25.55 5.55
N ALA A 451 1.44 -26.65 5.38
CA ALA A 451 1.50 -27.83 6.23
C ALA A 451 2.89 -28.49 6.21
N GLU A 452 3.53 -28.57 5.05
CA GLU A 452 4.92 -29.04 4.96
C GLU A 452 5.90 -28.02 5.54
N LEU A 453 5.70 -26.73 5.25
CA LEU A 453 6.53 -25.65 5.79
C LEU A 453 6.58 -25.69 7.33
N TRP A 454 5.44 -25.84 8.03
CA TRP A 454 5.42 -25.91 9.50
C TRP A 454 6.28 -27.03 10.07
N LYS A 455 6.31 -28.19 9.41
CA LYS A 455 7.15 -29.32 9.82
C LYS A 455 8.63 -29.00 9.65
N GLU A 456 8.99 -28.35 8.55
CA GLU A 456 10.37 -27.95 8.26
C GLU A 456 10.85 -26.86 9.23
N LEU A 457 10.05 -25.81 9.44
CA LEU A 457 10.40 -24.69 10.31
C LEU A 457 10.64 -25.13 11.76
N ARG A 458 9.87 -26.10 12.26
CA ARG A 458 10.07 -26.65 13.61
C ARG A 458 11.28 -27.58 13.73
N ARG A 459 11.76 -28.15 12.62
CA ARG A 459 12.94 -29.03 12.59
C ARG A 459 14.23 -28.25 12.41
N GLU A 460 14.20 -27.21 11.57
CA GLU A 460 15.36 -26.38 11.28
C GLU A 460 15.74 -25.52 12.48
N LYS A 461 16.99 -25.61 12.92
CA LYS A 461 17.49 -24.88 14.10
C LYS A 461 18.15 -23.56 13.72
N ALA A 462 18.64 -23.45 12.50
CA ALA A 462 19.23 -22.23 11.97
C ALA A 462 18.13 -21.31 11.44
N VAL A 463 17.82 -20.23 12.19
CA VAL A 463 16.80 -19.24 11.80
C VAL A 463 17.00 -18.73 10.38
N ALA A 464 18.24 -18.47 9.96
CA ALA A 464 18.53 -18.00 8.60
C ALA A 464 18.07 -18.99 7.51
N GLN A 465 18.33 -20.29 7.69
CA GLN A 465 17.92 -21.34 6.74
C GLN A 465 16.39 -21.54 6.76
N ALA A 466 15.78 -21.49 7.95
CA ALA A 466 14.34 -21.52 8.10
C ALA A 466 13.64 -20.36 7.37
N VAL A 467 14.25 -19.17 7.34
CA VAL A 467 13.74 -18.01 6.60
C VAL A 467 13.83 -18.23 5.09
N GLU A 468 14.92 -18.82 4.59
CA GLU A 468 15.08 -19.17 3.17
C GLU A 468 14.02 -20.17 2.69
N LEU A 469 13.53 -21.06 3.57
CA LEU A 469 12.43 -21.98 3.29
C LEU A 469 11.06 -21.28 3.29
N ALA A 470 10.81 -20.38 4.26
CA ALA A 470 9.52 -19.70 4.41
C ALA A 470 9.27 -18.60 3.36
N GLN A 471 10.32 -17.85 2.98
CA GLN A 471 10.20 -16.72 2.07
C GLN A 471 9.53 -17.04 0.72
N PRO A 472 9.89 -18.11 -0.03
CA PRO A 472 9.27 -18.40 -1.32
C PRO A 472 7.77 -18.71 -1.20
N VAL A 473 7.33 -19.39 -0.13
CA VAL A 473 5.92 -19.71 0.10
C VAL A 473 5.11 -18.43 0.36
N ILE A 474 5.61 -17.55 1.23
CA ILE A 474 4.94 -16.27 1.53
C ILE A 474 4.93 -15.36 0.29
N ALA A 475 6.01 -15.34 -0.48
CA ALA A 475 6.09 -14.59 -1.72
C ALA A 475 5.04 -15.08 -2.74
N SER A 476 4.88 -16.40 -2.90
CA SER A 476 3.85 -16.99 -3.78
C SER A 476 2.44 -16.56 -3.37
N ILE A 477 2.07 -16.76 -2.10
CA ILE A 477 0.75 -16.37 -1.56
C ILE A 477 0.49 -14.88 -1.80
N THR A 478 1.48 -14.03 -1.54
CA THR A 478 1.33 -12.58 -1.68
C THR A 478 1.27 -12.16 -3.15
N SER A 479 2.06 -12.78 -4.03
CA SER A 479 2.02 -12.55 -5.47
C SER A 479 0.67 -12.96 -6.08
N ASP A 480 0.14 -14.13 -5.71
CA ASP A 480 -1.17 -14.60 -6.18
C ASP A 480 -2.30 -13.71 -5.65
N THR A 481 -2.20 -13.26 -4.40
CA THR A 481 -3.11 -12.27 -3.82
C THR A 481 -3.10 -10.97 -4.63
N LEU A 482 -1.92 -10.42 -4.92
CA LEU A 482 -1.78 -9.19 -5.72
C LEU A 482 -2.31 -9.39 -7.14
N ALA A 483 -2.02 -10.52 -7.78
CA ALA A 483 -2.48 -10.83 -9.12
C ALA A 483 -4.02 -10.94 -9.19
N ARG A 484 -4.64 -11.50 -8.16
CA ARG A 484 -6.09 -11.62 -8.07
C ARG A 484 -6.78 -10.31 -7.73
N LEU A 485 -6.17 -9.49 -6.88
CA LEU A 485 -6.66 -8.15 -6.59
C LEU A 485 -6.54 -7.23 -7.81
N TYR A 486 -5.46 -7.38 -8.59
CA TYR A 486 -5.04 -6.44 -9.64
C TYR A 486 -4.63 -7.16 -10.92
N PRO A 487 -5.58 -7.77 -11.65
CA PRO A 487 -5.28 -8.58 -12.83
C PRO A 487 -4.56 -7.81 -13.94
N ASP A 488 -4.84 -6.52 -14.08
CA ASP A 488 -4.24 -5.66 -15.13
C ASP A 488 -2.77 -5.31 -14.86
N GLY A 489 -2.28 -5.45 -13.62
CA GLY A 489 -0.91 -5.15 -13.23
C GLY A 489 -0.05 -6.39 -12.92
N ALA A 490 -0.62 -7.59 -13.02
CA ALA A 490 -0.01 -8.84 -12.59
C ALA A 490 1.05 -9.44 -13.55
N HIS A 491 1.22 -8.86 -14.74
CA HIS A 491 2.03 -9.41 -15.84
C HIS A 491 3.31 -8.64 -16.09
#